data_AF-A0AAU2LQX7-F1
#
_entry.id   AF-A0AAU2LQX7-F1
#
_cell.length_a   1.000
_cell.length_b   1.000
_cell.length_c   1.000
_cell.angle_alpha   90.00
_cell.angle_beta   90.00
_cell.angle_gamma   90.00
#
_symmetry.space_group_name_H-M   'P 1'
#
loop_
_entity.id
_entity.type
_entity.pdbx_description
1 polymer ?
#
loop_
_entity_poly.entity_id
_entity_poly.type
_entity_poly.pdbx_seq_one_letter_code
_entity_poly.pdbx_strand_id
1 'polypeptide(L)' 'MTTVKLADGSVAKVYEVGADRFEAGVFAGSTKLGTLVSKGGTPAYGQNDGLHVVLRPDGTVTSWR' A
#
# COMPACT_ATOMS: atom_id res chain seq x y z
N MET A 1 -4.12 12.31 1.08
CA MET A 1 -4.34 10.89 1.44
C MET A 1 -5.28 10.28 0.43
N THR A 2 -4.92 9.13 -0.12
CA THR A 2 -5.75 8.37 -1.06
C THR A 2 -6.11 7.03 -0.46
N THR A 3 -7.35 6.59 -0.62
CA THR A 3 -7.82 5.29 -0.13
C THR A 3 -8.05 4.37 -1.32
N VAL A 4 -7.45 3.18 -1.30
CA VAL A 4 -7.53 2.19 -2.38
C VAL A 4 -8.08 0.88 -1.82
N LYS A 5 -9.12 0.33 -2.46
CA LYS A 5 -9.63 -1.01 -2.14
C LYS A 5 -8.73 -2.06 -2.79
N LEU A 6 -8.29 -3.04 -2.01
CA LEU A 6 -7.43 -4.13 -2.46
C LEU A 6 -8.25 -5.34 -2.93
N ALA A 7 -7.58 -6.27 -3.62
CA ALA A 7 -8.21 -7.43 -4.25
C ALA A 7 -8.87 -8.40 -3.24
N ASP A 8 -8.39 -8.45 -2.00
CA ASP A 8 -8.99 -9.25 -0.92
C ASP A 8 -10.12 -8.51 -0.17
N GLY A 9 -10.45 -7.29 -0.57
CA GLY A 9 -11.45 -6.44 0.07
C GLY A 9 -10.91 -5.57 1.22
N SER A 10 -9.65 -5.73 1.62
CA SER A 10 -8.96 -4.83 2.54
C SER A 10 -8.72 -3.45 1.89
N VAL A 11 -8.17 -2.51 2.65
CA VAL A 11 -8.00 -1.12 2.22
C VAL A 11 -6.57 -0.65 2.47
N ALA A 12 -5.93 -0.08 1.45
CA ALA A 12 -4.69 0.67 1.58
C ALA A 12 -5.00 2.18 1.71
N LYS A 13 -4.53 2.79 2.79
CA LYS A 13 -4.51 4.25 2.97
C LYS A 13 -3.11 4.76 2.62
N VAL A 14 -3.01 5.52 1.54
CA VAL A 14 -1.75 6.01 0.97
C VAL A 14 -1.54 7.47 1.35
N TYR A 15 -0.33 7.77 1.81
CA TYR A 15 0.13 9.08 2.23
C TYR A 15 1.42 9.40 1.48
N GLU A 16 1.48 10.57 0.87
CA GLU A 16 2.75 11.19 0.50
C GLU A 16 3.35 11.79 1.77
N VAL A 17 4.53 11.32 2.17
CA VAL A 17 5.17 11.71 3.44
C VAL A 17 6.49 12.44 3.23
N GLY A 18 6.83 12.72 1.98
CA GLY A 18 8.01 13.49 1.58
C GLY A 18 8.27 13.36 0.08
N ALA A 19 9.25 14.11 -0.43
CA ALA A 19 9.71 13.99 -1.80
C ALA A 19 10.13 12.54 -2.09
N ASP A 20 9.55 11.94 -3.13
CA ASP A 20 9.73 10.54 -3.52
C ASP A 20 9.53 9.52 -2.40
N ARG A 21 8.66 9.83 -1.43
CA ARG A 21 8.34 8.93 -0.31
C ARG A 21 6.84 8.82 -0.08
N PHE A 22 6.34 7.60 -0.27
CA PHE A 22 4.95 7.23 -0.03
C PHE A 22 4.85 6.10 0.99
N GLU A 23 3.85 6.18 1.86
CA GLU A 23 3.52 5.13 2.81
C GLU A 23 2.08 4.67 2.60
N ALA A 24 1.87 3.36 2.51
CA ALA A 24 0.55 2.77 2.43
C ALA A 24 0.30 1.86 3.63
N GLY A 25 -0.56 2.31 4.55
CA GLY A 25 -1.06 1.47 5.63
C GLY A 25 -2.17 0.55 5.11
N VAL A 26 -2.03 -0.76 5.29
CA VAL A 26 -3.04 -1.76 4.86
C VAL A 26 -3.91 -2.14 6.05
N PHE A 27 -5.23 -2.14 5.87
CA PHE A 27 -6.22 -2.35 6.92
C PHE A 27 -7.32 -3.33 6.49
N ALA A 28 -7.67 -4.26 7.38
CA ALA A 28 -8.90 -5.04 7.31
C ALA A 28 -9.88 -4.49 8.36
N GLY A 29 -10.86 -3.71 7.91
CA GLY A 29 -11.72 -2.94 8.81
C GLY A 29 -10.92 -1.89 9.59
N SER A 30 -10.96 -1.96 10.93
CA SER A 30 -10.17 -1.10 11.82
C SER A 30 -8.77 -1.65 12.15
N THR A 31 -8.50 -2.92 11.81
CA THR A 31 -7.23 -3.59 12.12
C THR A 31 -6.18 -3.25 11.07
N LYS A 32 -5.03 -2.73 11.51
CA LYS A 32 -3.87 -2.51 10.63
C LYS A 32 -3.10 -3.83 10.45
N LEU A 33 -2.97 -4.26 9.20
CA LEU A 33 -2.23 -5.48 8.84
C LEU A 33 -0.75 -5.19 8.62
N GLY A 34 -0.43 -4.03 8.05
CA GLY A 34 0.96 -3.69 7.72
C GLY A 34 1.11 -2.29 7.14
N THR A 35 2.36 -1.96 6.77
CA THR A 35 2.69 -0.71 6.07
C THR A 35 3.70 -1.00 4.97
N LEU A 36 3.43 -0.50 3.77
CA LEU A 36 4.40 -0.45 2.66
C LEU A 36 5.04 0.93 2.64
N VAL A 37 6.36 1.00 2.41
CA VAL A 37 7.09 2.27 2.33
C VAL A 37 7.88 2.31 1.03
N SER A 38 7.38 3.06 0.06
CA SER A 38 8.09 3.36 -1.18
C SER A 38 8.96 4.60 -0.94
N LYS A 39 10.27 4.50 -1.18
CA LYS A 39 11.21 5.61 -0.99
C LYS A 39 12.25 5.65 -2.10
N GLY A 40 12.70 6.86 -2.46
CA GLY A 40 13.82 7.07 -3.37
C GLY A 40 13.57 6.42 -4.73
N GLY A 41 12.37 6.64 -5.30
CA GLY A 41 12.00 6.09 -6.61
C GLY A 41 11.82 4.58 -6.66
N THR A 42 11.82 3.88 -5.53
CA THR A 42 11.78 2.39 -5.48
C THR A 42 10.42 1.89 -4.99
N PRO A 43 9.73 0.99 -5.72
CA PRO A 43 8.48 0.40 -5.27
C PRO A 43 8.63 -0.42 -3.99
N ALA A 44 7.56 -0.50 -3.21
CA ALA A 44 7.43 -1.40 -2.07
C ALA A 44 6.45 -2.54 -2.36
N TYR A 45 6.75 -3.72 -1.82
CA TYR A 45 6.00 -4.96 -2.06
C TYR A 45 5.56 -5.57 -0.73
N GLY A 46 4.39 -6.18 -0.72
CA GLY A 46 3.83 -6.85 0.45
C GLY A 46 2.97 -8.02 0.04
N GLN A 47 2.89 -9.02 0.90
CA GLN A 47 2.07 -10.19 0.69
C GLN A 47 1.40 -10.61 2.00
N ASN A 48 0.14 -11.06 1.92
CA ASN A 48 -0.55 -11.69 3.04
C ASN A 48 -1.60 -12.69 2.53
N ASP A 49 -1.52 -13.97 2.92
CA ASP A 49 -2.51 -15.00 2.57
C ASP A 49 -2.89 -15.04 1.06
N GLY A 50 -1.87 -14.98 0.20
CA GLY A 50 -2.04 -14.97 -1.26
C GLY A 50 -2.37 -13.60 -1.85
N LEU A 51 -2.73 -12.58 -1.06
CA LEU A 51 -2.79 -11.21 -1.56
C LEU A 51 -1.38 -10.72 -1.86
N HIS A 52 -1.15 -10.19 -3.05
CA HIS A 52 0.03 -9.42 -3.44
C HIS A 52 -0.34 -7.94 -3.53
N VAL A 53 0.53 -7.07 -3.01
CA VAL A 53 0.35 -5.60 -3.05
C VAL A 53 1.65 -4.94 -3.46
N VAL A 54 1.55 -3.95 -4.36
CA VAL A 54 2.64 -3.08 -4.78
C VAL A 54 2.25 -1.64 -4.53
N LEU A 55 3.07 -0.91 -3.78
CA LEU A 55 3.04 0.55 -3.70
C LEU A 55 4.14 1.09 -4.62
N ARG A 56 3.74 1.83 -5.65
CA ARG A 56 4.68 2.45 -6.59
C ARG A 56 5.21 3.79 -6.07
N PRO A 57 6.35 4.27 -6.62
CA PRO A 57 6.95 5.56 -6.26
C PRO A 57 6.12 6.79 -6.56
N ASP A 58 5.04 6.66 -7.32
CA ASP A 58 4.07 7.71 -7.62
C ASP A 58 2.84 7.70 -6.69
N GLY A 59 2.85 6.83 -5.67
CA GLY A 59 1.73 6.65 -4.75
C GLY A 59 0.60 5.77 -5.28
N THR A 60 0.70 5.20 -6.49
CA THR A 60 -0.29 4.24 -6.98
C THR A 60 -0.13 2.89 -6.29
N VAL A 61 -1.26 2.22 -6.04
CA VAL A 61 -1.30 0.88 -5.45
C VAL A 61 -1.95 -0.09 -6.42
N THR A 62 -1.32 -1.24 -6.62
CA THR A 62 -1.90 -2.39 -7.34
C THR A 62 -1.91 -3.62 -6.46
N SER A 63 -2.94 -4.45 -6.58
CA SER A 63 -3.06 -5.69 -5.82
C SER A 63 -3.77 -6.79 -6.59
N TRP A 64 -3.40 -8.05 -6.32
CA TRP A 64 -3.99 -9.25 -6.93
C TRP A 64 -3.87 -10.46 -5.98
N ARG A 65 -4.50 -11.58 -6.33
CA ARG A 65 -4.28 -12.90 -5.71
C ARG A 65 -3.55 -13.83 -6.67
#